data_AF-A0A3S5J3Y7-F1
#
_entry.id   AF-A0A3S5J3Y7-F1
#
_cell.length_a   1.000
_cell.length_b   1.000
_cell.length_c   1.000
_cell.angle_alpha   90.00
_cell.angle_beta   90.00
_cell.angle_gamma   90.00
#
_symmetry.space_group_name_H-M   'P 1'
#
loop_
_entity.id
_entity.type
_entity.pdbx_description
1 polymer ?
#
loop_
_entity_poly.entity_id
_entity_poly.type
_entity_poly.pdbx_seq_one_letter_code
_entity_poly.pdbx_strand_id
1 'polypeptide(L)'
;MSDARQLLGMKGASGTTNIWKLRLQLMKPVTWIPLIWGVVCGAAASGNFQWKPDHVLASFACMLMSGPLLAGYTQTINDYYDREIDAINEPYRPIPSGAISLGQVKVQIWVLLLAGLA
;
A
#
# COMPACT_ATOMS: atom_id res chain seq x y z
N MET A 1 14.72 -0.47 14.58
CA MET A 1 15.04 -0.99 13.21
C MET A 1 13.99 -2.00 12.72
N SER A 2 13.54 -2.96 13.55
CA SER A 2 12.52 -3.96 13.16
C SER A 2 11.14 -3.36 12.82
N ASP A 3 10.64 -2.45 13.67
CA ASP A 3 9.29 -1.88 13.53
C ASP A 3 9.09 -1.03 12.26
N ALA A 4 10.10 -0.27 11.83
CA ALA A 4 10.02 0.53 10.61
C ALA A 4 9.96 -0.36 9.37
N ARG A 5 10.77 -1.43 9.33
CA ARG A 5 10.74 -2.44 8.25
C ARG A 5 9.39 -3.14 8.19
N GLN A 6 8.77 -3.36 9.34
CA GLN A 6 7.42 -3.90 9.44
C GLN A 6 6.39 -3.00 8.78
N LEU A 7 6.35 -1.72 9.19
CA LEU A 7 5.38 -0.76 8.64
C LEU A 7 5.56 -0.57 7.13
N LEU A 8 6.80 -0.66 6.65
CA LEU A 8 7.12 -0.56 5.22
C LEU A 8 6.82 -1.83 4.41
N GLY A 9 6.44 -2.94 5.05
CA GLY A 9 6.16 -4.21 4.38
C GLY A 9 7.41 -4.94 3.87
N MET A 10 8.56 -4.73 4.52
CA MET A 10 9.83 -5.35 4.13
C MET A 10 10.00 -6.75 4.76
N LYS A 11 10.77 -7.61 4.09
CA LYS A 11 11.11 -8.96 4.59
C LYS A 11 11.85 -8.92 5.94
N GLY A 12 11.60 -9.95 6.75
CA GLY A 12 12.28 -10.14 8.05
C GLY A 12 11.86 -9.17 9.15
N ALA A 13 10.67 -8.58 9.05
CA ALA A 13 10.13 -7.71 10.08
C ALA A 13 9.55 -8.50 11.27
N SER A 14 9.62 -7.94 12.48
CA SER A 14 8.95 -8.51 13.67
C SER A 14 7.43 -8.60 13.48
N GLY A 15 6.81 -9.64 14.02
CA GLY A 15 5.35 -9.76 14.05
C GLY A 15 4.70 -8.68 14.92
N THR A 16 3.44 -8.33 14.63
CA THR A 16 2.61 -7.46 15.49
C THR A 16 1.20 -8.03 15.61
N THR A 17 0.54 -7.69 16.71
CA THR A 17 -0.89 -7.97 16.94
C THR A 17 -1.76 -6.75 16.67
N ASN A 18 -1.19 -5.58 16.40
CA ASN A 18 -1.94 -4.36 16.14
C ASN A 18 -2.54 -4.39 14.72
N ILE A 19 -3.87 -4.39 14.65
CA ILE A 19 -4.61 -4.51 13.38
C ILE A 19 -4.25 -3.40 12.38
N TRP A 20 -4.07 -2.15 12.83
CA TRP A 20 -3.77 -1.04 11.92
C TRP A 20 -2.37 -1.16 11.31
N LYS A 21 -1.41 -1.64 12.10
CA LYS A 21 -0.07 -1.94 11.59
C LYS A 21 -0.09 -3.07 10.57
N LEU A 22 -0.88 -4.12 10.80
CA LEU A 22 -1.04 -5.22 9.84
C LEU A 22 -1.68 -4.75 8.52
N ARG A 23 -2.72 -3.92 8.62
CA ARG A 23 -3.38 -3.33 7.44
C ARG A 23 -2.40 -2.49 6.62
N LEU A 24 -1.61 -1.64 7.28
CA LEU A 24 -0.59 -0.83 6.61
C LEU A 24 0.52 -1.69 6.01
N GLN A 25 0.97 -2.72 6.73
CA GLN A 25 1.99 -3.65 6.26
C GLN A 25 1.58 -4.38 4.96
N LEU A 26 0.30 -4.79 4.84
CA LEU A 26 -0.24 -5.41 3.62
C LEU A 26 -0.19 -4.50 2.40
N MET A 27 -0.23 -3.19 2.60
CA MET A 27 -0.18 -2.21 1.50
C MET A 27 1.26 -1.94 1.03
N LYS A 28 2.27 -2.53 1.69
CA LYS A 28 3.71 -2.41 1.45
C LYS A 28 4.14 -0.98 1.07
N PRO A 29 4.13 -0.03 2.03
CA PRO A 29 4.39 1.39 1.75
C PRO A 29 5.70 1.71 1.03
N VAL A 30 6.70 0.84 1.11
CA VAL A 30 7.93 0.97 0.31
C VAL A 30 7.64 1.06 -1.20
N THR A 31 6.57 0.42 -1.65
CA THR A 31 6.14 0.41 -3.06
C THR A 31 5.49 1.72 -3.51
N TRP A 32 5.15 2.63 -2.60
CA TRP A 32 4.50 3.89 -2.94
C TRP A 32 5.50 4.94 -3.44
N ILE A 33 6.77 4.83 -3.02
CA ILE A 33 7.82 5.81 -3.34
C ILE A 33 7.97 6.01 -4.85
N PRO A 34 8.08 4.95 -5.69
CA PRO A 34 8.19 5.12 -7.13
C PRO A 34 6.94 5.75 -7.77
N LEU A 35 5.74 5.42 -7.26
CA LEU A 35 4.46 5.87 -7.79
C LEU A 35 4.28 7.38 -7.53
N ILE A 36 4.55 7.81 -6.29
CA ILE A 36 4.52 9.22 -5.88
C ILE A 36 5.52 10.03 -6.70
N TRP A 37 6.73 9.51 -6.90
CA TRP A 37 7.74 10.17 -7.73
C TRP A 37 7.30 10.27 -9.19
N GLY A 38 6.63 9.24 -9.72
CA GLY A 38 6.04 9.25 -11.05
C GLY A 38 5.02 10.38 -11.25
N VAL A 39 4.18 10.65 -10.25
CA VAL A 39 3.23 11.77 -10.29
C VAL A 39 3.95 13.12 -10.35
N VAL A 40 4.97 13.34 -9.51
CA VAL A 40 5.74 14.61 -9.51
C VAL A 40 6.42 14.83 -10.86
N CYS A 41 7.12 13.81 -11.37
CA CYS A 41 7.81 13.87 -12.65
C CYS A 41 6.82 14.10 -13.79
N GLY A 42 5.66 13.42 -13.78
CA GLY A 42 4.61 13.60 -14.78
C GLY A 42 4.01 15.00 -14.76
N ALA A 43 3.74 15.55 -13.57
CA ALA A 43 3.26 16.92 -13.42
C ALA A 43 4.27 17.92 -13.99
N ALA A 44 5.55 17.80 -13.63
CA ALA A 44 6.62 18.66 -14.14
C ALA A 44 6.80 18.54 -15.67
N ALA A 45 6.79 17.31 -16.20
CA ALA A 45 6.96 17.04 -17.62
C ALA A 45 5.76 17.47 -18.48
N SER A 46 4.57 17.62 -17.89
CA SER A 46 3.35 18.00 -18.61
C SER A 46 3.42 19.39 -19.27
N GLY A 47 4.35 20.25 -18.85
CA GLY A 47 4.44 21.66 -19.28
C GLY A 47 3.28 22.55 -18.80
N ASN A 48 2.27 21.99 -18.13
CA ASN A 48 1.07 22.67 -17.66
C ASN A 48 1.06 22.91 -16.14
N PHE A 49 1.99 22.28 -15.40
CA PHE A 49 2.07 22.45 -13.96
C PHE A 49 2.55 23.86 -13.60
N GLN A 50 1.89 24.45 -12.60
CA GLN A 50 2.21 25.75 -12.04
C GLN A 50 2.14 25.61 -10.53
N TRP A 51 2.95 26.39 -9.80
CA TRP A 51 2.95 26.43 -8.34
C TRP A 51 1.71 27.17 -7.78
N LYS A 52 0.53 26.65 -8.11
CA LYS A 52 -0.77 27.12 -7.65
C LYS A 52 -1.39 26.09 -6.70
N PRO A 53 -2.17 26.53 -5.70
CA PRO A 53 -2.82 25.62 -4.75
C PRO A 53 -3.57 24.48 -5.42
N ASP A 54 -4.33 24.75 -6.48
CA ASP A 54 -5.14 23.74 -7.16
C ASP A 54 -4.29 22.65 -7.84
N HIS A 55 -3.16 23.02 -8.44
CA HIS A 55 -2.26 22.07 -9.11
C HIS A 55 -1.50 21.22 -8.10
N VAL A 56 -1.09 21.82 -6.98
CA VAL A 56 -0.45 21.11 -5.87
C VAL A 56 -1.44 20.14 -5.24
N LEU A 57 -2.68 20.56 -5.03
CA LEU A 57 -3.74 19.71 -4.48
C LEU A 57 -4.09 18.56 -5.42
N ALA A 58 -4.20 18.82 -6.73
CA ALA A 58 -4.41 17.78 -7.73
C ALA A 58 -3.26 16.76 -7.75
N SER A 59 -2.01 17.23 -7.67
CA SER A 59 -0.83 16.36 -7.62
C SER A 59 -0.82 15.52 -6.34
N PHE A 60 -1.15 16.11 -5.19
CA PHE A 60 -1.29 15.39 -3.93
C PHE A 60 -2.41 14.34 -3.98
N ALA A 61 -3.55 14.67 -4.56
CA ALA A 61 -4.65 13.72 -4.77
C ALA A 61 -4.21 12.55 -5.66
N CYS A 62 -3.51 12.82 -6.77
CA CYS A 62 -2.93 11.78 -7.62
C CYS A 62 -1.91 10.89 -6.89
N MET A 63 -1.08 11.46 -6.00
CA MET A 63 -0.13 10.68 -5.18
C MET A 63 -0.85 9.79 -4.17
N LEU A 64 -1.90 10.30 -3.51
CA LEU A 64 -2.72 9.52 -2.58
C LEU A 64 -3.45 8.38 -3.30
N MET A 65 -4.04 8.67 -4.45
CA MET A 65 -4.73 7.70 -5.31
C MET A 65 -3.78 6.62 -5.82
N SER A 66 -2.66 7.01 -6.44
CA SER A 66 -1.73 6.05 -7.06
C SER A 66 -0.92 5.22 -6.05
N GLY A 67 -0.47 5.83 -4.96
CA GLY A 67 0.34 5.16 -3.93
C GLY A 67 -0.54 4.41 -2.93
N PRO A 68 -0.90 5.02 -1.78
CA PRO A 68 -1.64 4.33 -0.71
C PRO A 68 -2.89 3.59 -1.17
N LEU A 69 -3.72 4.17 -2.05
CA LEU A 69 -4.99 3.56 -2.41
C LEU A 69 -4.81 2.43 -3.45
N LEU A 70 -4.38 2.76 -4.67
CA LEU A 70 -4.29 1.78 -5.76
C LEU A 70 -3.07 0.85 -5.63
N ALA A 71 -1.89 1.36 -5.27
CA ALA A 71 -0.77 0.45 -4.99
C ALA A 71 -1.05 -0.37 -3.74
N GLY A 72 -1.60 0.22 -2.68
CA GLY A 72 -2.02 -0.54 -1.49
C GLY A 72 -3.05 -1.64 -1.82
N TYR A 73 -4.03 -1.35 -2.67
CA TYR A 73 -5.00 -2.32 -3.19
C TYR A 73 -4.29 -3.48 -3.90
N THR A 74 -3.43 -3.17 -4.88
CA THR A 74 -2.72 -4.19 -5.67
C THR A 74 -1.79 -5.06 -4.81
N GLN A 75 -1.11 -4.47 -3.80
CA GLN A 75 -0.29 -5.25 -2.88
C GLN A 75 -1.13 -6.14 -1.96
N THR A 76 -2.25 -5.63 -1.45
CA THR A 76 -3.13 -6.38 -0.56
C THR A 76 -3.82 -7.55 -1.28
N ILE A 77 -4.27 -7.34 -2.52
CA ILE A 77 -4.90 -8.40 -3.33
C ILE A 77 -3.88 -9.45 -3.75
N ASN A 78 -2.64 -9.06 -4.08
CA ASN A 78 -1.56 -10.01 -4.36
C ASN A 78 -1.32 -10.93 -3.15
N ASP A 79 -1.09 -10.38 -1.96
CA ASP A 79 -0.88 -11.18 -0.74
C ASP A 79 -2.09 -12.07 -0.40
N TYR A 80 -3.32 -11.64 -0.73
CA TYR A 80 -4.52 -12.44 -0.52
C TYR A 80 -4.55 -13.70 -1.40
N TYR A 81 -4.14 -13.59 -2.67
CA TYR A 81 -4.10 -14.73 -3.60
C TYR A 81 -2.84 -15.57 -3.43
N ASP A 82 -1.70 -14.96 -3.08
CA ASP A 82 -0.43 -15.65 -2.85
C ASP A 82 -0.35 -16.35 -1.49
N ARG A 83 -1.38 -16.24 -0.63
CA ARG A 83 -1.39 -16.75 0.75
C ARG A 83 -0.91 -18.19 0.93
N GLU A 84 -1.18 -19.08 -0.02
CA GLU A 84 -0.77 -20.51 0.04
C GLU A 84 0.72 -20.67 -0.28
N ILE A 85 1.21 -19.91 -1.26
CA ILE A 85 2.62 -19.86 -1.64
C ILE A 85 3.43 -19.18 -0.52
N ASP A 86 2.91 -18.09 0.02
CA ASP A 86 3.52 -17.35 1.13
C ASP A 86 3.51 -18.16 2.43
N ALA A 87 2.56 -19.07 2.64
CA ALA A 87 2.60 -19.97 3.79
C ALA A 87 3.83 -20.89 3.79
N ILE A 88 4.36 -21.19 2.60
CA ILE A 88 5.58 -21.99 2.43
C ILE A 88 6.82 -21.10 2.49
N ASN A 89 6.82 -19.99 1.76
CA ASN A 89 8.03 -19.17 1.56
C ASN A 89 8.25 -18.11 2.66
N GLU A 90 7.18 -17.50 3.16
CA GLU A 90 7.21 -16.39 4.10
C GLU A 90 6.09 -16.52 5.17
N PRO A 91 6.11 -17.59 5.99
CA PRO A 91 5.02 -17.95 6.90
C PRO A 91 4.70 -16.88 7.96
N TYR A 92 5.62 -15.95 8.19
CA TYR A 92 5.47 -14.83 9.11
C TYR A 92 4.63 -13.67 8.55
N ARG A 93 4.23 -13.70 7.26
CA ARG A 93 3.38 -12.66 6.66
C ARG A 93 2.02 -12.58 7.36
N PRO A 94 1.33 -11.42 7.34
CA PRO A 94 0.07 -11.22 8.06
C PRO A 94 -1.04 -12.24 7.75
N ILE A 95 -1.19 -12.65 6.49
CA ILE A 95 -2.26 -13.57 6.08
C ILE A 95 -1.91 -15.03 6.42
N PRO A 96 -0.75 -15.58 6.00
CA PRO A 96 -0.41 -16.98 6.30
C PRO A 96 -0.21 -17.25 7.80
N SER A 97 0.30 -16.28 8.56
CA SER A 97 0.44 -16.40 10.02
C SER A 97 -0.89 -16.37 10.78
N GLY A 98 -1.99 -16.02 10.10
CA GLY A 98 -3.30 -15.85 10.74
C GLY A 98 -3.45 -14.58 11.57
N ALA A 99 -2.49 -13.63 11.50
CA ALA A 99 -2.53 -12.38 12.25
C ALA A 99 -3.71 -11.47 11.84
N ILE A 100 -4.23 -11.64 10.62
CA ILE A 100 -5.44 -10.96 10.12
C ILE A 100 -6.35 -11.96 9.40
N SER A 101 -7.67 -11.85 9.62
CA SER A 101 -8.63 -12.75 8.98
C SER A 101 -8.85 -12.40 7.50
N LEU A 102 -9.12 -13.41 6.68
CA LEU A 102 -9.40 -13.23 5.24
C LEU A 102 -10.59 -12.30 4.98
N GLY A 103 -11.59 -12.28 5.87
CA GLY A 103 -12.72 -11.35 5.79
C GLY A 103 -12.27 -9.89 5.92
N GLN A 104 -11.38 -9.58 6.87
CA GLN A 104 -10.85 -8.22 7.07
C GLN A 104 -9.98 -7.77 5.89
N VAL A 105 -9.24 -8.70 5.27
CA VAL A 105 -8.44 -8.44 4.07
C VAL A 105 -9.34 -8.14 2.88
N LYS A 106 -10.40 -8.93 2.64
CA LYS A 106 -11.38 -8.66 1.58
C LYS A 106 -12.02 -7.28 1.73
N VAL A 107 -12.41 -6.90 2.95
CA VAL A 107 -12.94 -5.56 3.23
C VAL A 107 -11.90 -4.49 2.89
N GLN A 108 -10.63 -4.68 3.25
CA GLN A 108 -9.55 -3.75 2.89
C GLN A 108 -9.41 -3.58 1.38
N ILE A 109 -9.42 -4.69 0.63
CA ILE A 109 -9.33 -4.68 -0.83
C ILE A 109 -10.44 -3.81 -1.42
N TRP A 110 -11.70 -4.03 -1.02
CA TRP A 110 -12.82 -3.24 -1.51
C TRP A 110 -12.75 -1.77 -1.10
N VAL A 111 -12.39 -1.49 0.15
CA VAL A 111 -12.24 -0.10 0.63
C VAL A 111 -11.16 0.64 -0.17
N LEU A 112 -10.00 0.04 -0.37
CA LEU A 112 -8.90 0.66 -1.12
C LEU A 112 -9.25 0.85 -2.59
N LEU A 113 -9.92 -0.13 -3.21
CA LEU A 113 -10.37 -0.02 -4.60
C LEU A 113 -11.38 1.12 -4.77
N LEU A 114 -12.45 1.13 -3.97
CA LEU A 114 -13.50 2.13 -4.08
C LEU A 114 -12.98 3.53 -3.75
N ALA A 115 -12.11 3.66 -2.74
CA ALA A 115 -11.49 4.94 -2.42
C ALA A 115 -10.55 5.42 -3.53
N GLY A 116 -9.87 4.52 -4.24
CA GLY A 116 -8.99 4.87 -5.37
C GLY A 116 -9.74 5.20 -6.66
N LEU A 117 -11.03 4.87 -6.77
CA LEU A 117 -11.87 5.13 -7.95
C LEU A 117 -12.81 6.33 -7.79
N ALA A 118 -13.04 6.79 -6.56
CA ALA A 118 -13.89 7.95 -6.24
C ALA A 118 -13.15 9.27 -6.51
#